data_AF-A0A1M5CYD2-F1
#
_entry.id   AF-A0A1M5CYD2-F1
#
_cell.length_a   1.000
_cell.length_b   1.000
_cell.length_c   1.000
_cell.angle_alpha   90.00
_cell.angle_beta   90.00
_cell.angle_gamma   90.00
#
_symmetry.space_group_name_H-M   'P 1'
#
loop_
_entity.id
_entity.type
_entity.pdbx_description
1 polymer ?
#
loop_
_entity_poly.entity_id
_entity_poly.type
_entity_poly.pdbx_seq_one_letter_code
_entity_poly.pdbx_strand_id
1 'polypeptide(L)'
;MKRTLFVASLFISLTLYSQDHTKKGYSYMEKSQRKLAQGQLAQARDYLESARKVDFHGGNPEATAHSRMNLIEAQILLQEKRYDDALRVLDTTHGASFGVNCLERDSLKIVTLIKKHGLQKVNAAFTKAVVQMNPDTAQFDATYCVSLNDLGYTFCFYAPIVLTEEELKSYTLAALAKKCSFYQLLF
;
A
#
# COMPACT_ATOMS: atom_id res chain seq x y z
N MET A 1 3.84 -51.09 -3.49
CA MET A 1 2.76 -50.11 -3.16
C MET A 1 2.95 -49.32 -1.86
N LYS A 2 4.09 -49.37 -1.14
CA LYS A 2 4.28 -48.59 0.11
C LYS A 2 5.03 -47.24 -0.04
N ARG A 3 5.71 -47.01 -1.18
CA ARG A 3 6.45 -45.75 -1.42
C ARG A 3 5.57 -44.59 -1.94
N THR A 4 4.51 -44.89 -2.70
CA THR A 4 3.59 -43.88 -3.25
C THR A 4 2.66 -43.26 -2.20
N LEU A 5 2.30 -44.01 -1.14
CA LEU A 5 1.49 -43.51 -0.01
C LEU A 5 2.26 -42.54 0.92
N PHE A 6 3.58 -42.69 1.01
CA PHE A 6 4.42 -41.84 1.87
C PHE A 6 4.63 -40.45 1.26
N VAL A 7 4.75 -40.37 -0.08
CA VAL A 7 4.89 -39.09 -0.80
C VAL A 7 3.59 -38.30 -0.77
N ALA A 8 2.43 -38.95 -0.93
CA ALA A 8 1.13 -38.29 -0.85
C ALA A 8 0.81 -37.69 0.54
N SER A 9 1.24 -38.36 1.62
CA SER A 9 1.04 -37.83 3.00
C SER A 9 1.91 -36.61 3.31
N LEU A 10 3.11 -36.50 2.71
CA LEU A 10 3.99 -35.36 2.91
C LEU A 10 3.44 -34.09 2.23
N PHE A 11 2.87 -34.22 1.03
CA PHE A 11 2.26 -33.09 0.30
C PHE A 11 0.98 -32.55 0.98
N ILE A 12 0.15 -33.43 1.55
CA ILE A 12 -1.06 -33.01 2.29
C ILE A 12 -0.69 -32.31 3.60
N SER A 13 0.36 -32.78 4.29
CA SER A 13 0.87 -32.14 5.51
C SER A 13 1.44 -30.74 5.23
N LEU A 14 2.21 -30.58 4.14
CA LEU A 14 2.80 -29.30 3.74
C LEU A 14 1.76 -28.25 3.32
N THR A 15 0.68 -28.67 2.66
CA THR A 15 -0.41 -27.78 2.20
C THR A 15 -1.35 -27.35 3.33
N LEU A 16 -1.58 -28.20 4.32
CA LEU A 16 -2.33 -27.81 5.53
C LEU A 16 -1.49 -26.92 6.46
N TYR A 17 -0.20 -27.22 6.61
CA TYR A 17 0.73 -26.42 7.40
C TYR A 17 0.88 -25.00 6.80
N SER A 18 1.04 -24.89 5.48
CA SER A 18 1.15 -23.58 4.81
C SER A 18 -0.10 -22.70 4.96
N GLN A 19 -1.30 -23.30 4.95
CA GLN A 19 -2.54 -22.57 5.22
C GLN A 19 -2.64 -22.07 6.67
N ASP A 20 -2.15 -22.84 7.65
CA ASP A 20 -2.22 -22.47 9.07
C ASP A 20 -1.21 -21.36 9.43
N HIS A 21 0.00 -21.44 8.89
CA HIS A 21 1.03 -20.41 9.07
C HIS A 21 0.63 -19.06 8.45
N THR A 22 0.07 -19.09 7.25
CA THR A 22 -0.42 -17.88 6.58
C THR A 22 -1.52 -17.19 7.40
N LYS A 23 -2.47 -17.96 7.96
CA LYS A 23 -3.53 -17.44 8.85
C LYS A 23 -2.95 -16.81 10.11
N LYS A 24 -1.91 -17.41 10.69
CA LYS A 24 -1.21 -16.85 11.86
C LYS A 24 -0.58 -15.50 11.56
N GLY A 25 0.06 -15.34 10.40
CA GLY A 25 0.62 -14.05 9.94
C GLY A 25 -0.44 -12.96 9.85
N TYR A 26 -1.56 -13.23 9.19
CA TYR A 26 -2.68 -12.29 9.13
C TYR A 26 -3.29 -11.99 10.51
N SER A 27 -3.39 -12.98 11.40
CA SER A 27 -3.85 -12.76 12.78
C SER A 27 -2.96 -11.78 13.55
N TYR A 28 -1.64 -11.82 13.35
CA TYR A 28 -0.74 -10.83 13.94
C TYR A 28 -0.94 -9.43 13.36
N MET A 29 -1.16 -9.32 12.04
CA MET A 29 -1.48 -8.03 11.40
C MET A 29 -2.76 -7.42 11.99
N GLU A 30 -3.82 -8.21 12.15
CA GLU A 30 -5.06 -7.76 12.78
C GLU A 30 -4.86 -7.32 14.24
N LYS A 31 -4.06 -8.07 15.01
CA LYS A 31 -3.70 -7.67 16.38
C LYS A 31 -2.95 -6.34 16.38
N SER A 32 -2.00 -6.16 15.46
CA SER A 32 -1.27 -4.90 15.30
C SER A 32 -2.22 -3.73 15.02
N GLN A 33 -3.14 -3.87 14.06
CA GLN A 33 -4.15 -2.85 13.75
C GLN A 33 -5.07 -2.53 14.94
N ARG A 34 -5.53 -3.55 15.69
CA ARG A 34 -6.34 -3.32 16.90
C ARG A 34 -5.57 -2.53 17.96
N LYS A 35 -4.29 -2.85 18.17
CA LYS A 35 -3.42 -2.15 19.13
C LYS A 35 -3.13 -0.72 18.69
N LEU A 36 -2.88 -0.53 17.40
CA LEU A 36 -2.73 0.79 16.80
C LEU A 36 -3.98 1.65 17.01
N ALA A 37 -5.18 1.12 16.76
CA ALA A 37 -6.45 1.83 16.97
C ALA A 37 -6.68 2.22 18.45
N GLN A 38 -6.10 1.48 19.39
CA GLN A 38 -6.11 1.76 20.82
C GLN A 38 -5.00 2.73 21.26
N GLY A 39 -4.19 3.24 20.33
CA GLY A 39 -3.03 4.10 20.64
C GLY A 39 -1.85 3.35 21.28
N GLN A 40 -1.89 2.02 21.31
CA GLN A 40 -0.86 1.17 21.93
C GLN A 40 0.27 0.89 20.93
N LEU A 41 1.03 1.92 20.58
CA LEU A 41 2.01 1.89 19.47
C LEU A 41 3.10 0.83 19.64
N ALA A 42 3.65 0.66 20.85
CA ALA A 42 4.67 -0.37 21.11
C ALA A 42 4.13 -1.79 20.83
N GLN A 43 2.94 -2.11 21.33
CA GLN A 43 2.31 -3.41 21.09
C GLN A 43 1.94 -3.61 19.62
N ALA A 44 1.53 -2.55 18.93
CA ALA A 44 1.27 -2.60 17.50
C ALA A 44 2.54 -2.98 16.72
N ARG A 45 3.70 -2.40 17.08
CA ARG A 45 5.00 -2.77 16.51
C ARG A 45 5.36 -4.21 16.81
N ASP A 46 5.23 -4.66 18.05
CA ASP A 46 5.57 -6.05 18.43
C ASP A 46 4.78 -7.07 17.62
N TYR A 47 3.48 -6.83 17.41
CA TYR A 47 2.66 -7.69 16.58
C TYR A 47 3.00 -7.59 15.10
N LEU A 48 3.33 -6.40 14.59
CA LEU A 48 3.78 -6.25 13.20
C LEU A 48 5.09 -7.02 12.96
N GLU A 49 6.05 -6.91 13.87
CA GLU A 49 7.32 -7.67 13.80
C GLU A 49 7.10 -9.17 13.93
N SER A 50 6.08 -9.59 14.69
CA SER A 50 5.67 -11.00 14.74
C SER A 50 5.09 -11.48 13.40
N ALA A 51 4.35 -10.62 12.68
CA ALA A 51 3.85 -10.93 11.35
C ALA A 51 4.97 -11.06 10.32
N ARG A 52 6.00 -10.19 10.37
CA ARG A 52 7.16 -10.24 9.46
C ARG A 52 7.99 -11.52 9.53
N LYS A 53 7.93 -12.22 10.67
CA LYS A 53 8.64 -13.49 10.89
C LYS A 53 7.90 -14.70 10.34
N VAL A 54 6.69 -14.52 9.81
CA VAL A 54 5.90 -15.61 9.22
C VAL A 54 6.31 -15.79 7.77
N ASP A 55 6.52 -17.05 7.36
CA ASP A 55 6.71 -17.43 5.97
C ASP A 55 5.34 -17.48 5.25
N PHE A 56 5.18 -16.67 4.22
CA PHE A 56 3.99 -16.60 3.38
C PHE A 56 4.11 -17.42 2.08
N HIS A 57 5.19 -18.19 1.94
CA HIS A 57 5.43 -19.18 0.89
C HIS A 57 5.45 -18.63 -0.55
N GLY A 58 6.03 -17.43 -0.74
CA GLY A 58 6.33 -16.92 -2.08
C GLY A 58 5.13 -16.36 -2.85
N GLY A 59 5.42 -15.61 -3.92
CA GLY A 59 4.43 -15.20 -4.92
C GLY A 59 3.36 -14.24 -4.39
N ASN A 60 2.11 -14.42 -4.85
CA ASN A 60 1.01 -13.49 -4.58
C ASN A 60 0.64 -13.36 -3.09
N PRO A 61 0.57 -14.45 -2.29
CA PRO A 61 0.30 -14.36 -0.85
C PRO A 61 1.36 -13.55 -0.09
N GLU A 62 2.64 -13.76 -0.40
CA GLU A 62 3.75 -13.00 0.19
C GLU A 62 3.67 -11.51 -0.20
N ALA A 63 3.48 -11.21 -1.49
CA ALA A 63 3.29 -9.83 -1.95
C ALA A 63 2.09 -9.13 -1.26
N THR A 64 0.97 -9.85 -1.08
CA THR A 64 -0.21 -9.36 -0.35
C THR A 64 0.15 -9.04 1.10
N ALA A 65 0.82 -9.97 1.78
CA ALA A 65 1.21 -9.86 3.18
C ALA A 65 2.17 -8.68 3.41
N HIS A 66 3.23 -8.58 2.61
CA HIS A 66 4.19 -7.49 2.68
C HIS A 66 3.52 -6.13 2.53
N SER A 67 2.66 -5.98 1.55
CA SER A 67 1.99 -4.72 1.29
C SER A 67 1.01 -4.35 2.40
N ARG A 68 0.29 -5.31 2.99
CA ARG A 68 -0.53 -5.05 4.19
C ARG A 68 0.32 -4.65 5.39
N MET A 69 1.46 -5.30 5.62
CA MET A 69 2.40 -4.91 6.67
C MET A 69 2.92 -3.49 6.47
N ASN A 70 3.22 -3.09 5.23
CA ASN A 70 3.65 -1.73 4.91
C ASN A 70 2.57 -0.69 5.20
N LEU A 71 1.29 -0.98 4.94
CA LEU A 71 0.19 -0.08 5.33
C LEU A 71 0.13 0.11 6.85
N ILE A 72 0.21 -0.98 7.61
CA ILE A 72 0.20 -0.93 9.07
C ILE A 72 1.42 -0.15 9.60
N GLU A 73 2.60 -0.42 9.05
CA GLU A 73 3.83 0.29 9.40
C GLU A 73 3.70 1.79 9.15
N ALA A 74 3.19 2.18 7.98
CA ALA A 74 2.97 3.58 7.64
C ALA A 74 1.99 4.26 8.60
N GLN A 75 0.92 3.58 9.01
CA GLN A 75 -0.02 4.12 10.00
C GLN A 75 0.64 4.29 11.39
N ILE A 76 1.49 3.35 11.82
CA ILE A 76 2.27 3.49 13.06
C ILE A 76 3.22 4.69 12.96
N LEU A 77 3.98 4.81 11.86
CA LEU A 77 4.90 5.91 11.62
C LEU A 77 4.18 7.27 11.58
N LEU A 78 2.98 7.31 11.00
CA LEU A 78 2.13 8.50 10.98
C LEU A 78 1.73 8.95 12.40
N GLN A 79 1.35 8.00 13.27
CA GLN A 79 1.04 8.29 14.69
C GLN A 79 2.26 8.78 15.47
N GLU A 80 3.45 8.26 15.13
CA GLU A 80 4.72 8.72 15.69
C GLU A 80 5.24 10.03 15.08
N LYS A 81 4.49 10.64 14.16
CA LYS A 81 4.87 11.86 13.41
C LYS A 81 6.15 11.70 12.56
N ARG A 82 6.49 10.46 12.20
CA ARG A 82 7.61 10.12 11.31
C ARG A 82 7.15 10.13 9.85
N TYR A 83 6.76 11.30 9.37
CA TYR A 83 6.05 11.45 8.09
C TYR A 83 6.88 11.02 6.87
N ASP A 84 8.18 11.33 6.84
CA ASP A 84 9.05 10.94 5.73
C ASP A 84 9.26 9.43 5.66
N ASP A 85 9.36 8.77 6.82
CA ASP A 85 9.41 7.32 6.89
C ASP A 85 8.11 6.68 6.39
N ALA A 86 6.97 7.24 6.80
CA ALA A 86 5.66 6.75 6.37
C ALA A 86 5.49 6.86 4.84
N LEU A 87 5.86 8.00 4.24
CA LEU A 87 5.80 8.18 2.78
C LEU A 87 6.71 7.18 2.07
N ARG A 88 7.96 7.00 2.54
CA ARG A 88 8.89 6.03 1.96
C ARG A 88 8.32 4.62 1.96
N VAL A 89 7.76 4.17 3.08
CA VAL A 89 7.14 2.84 3.17
C VAL A 89 5.97 2.72 2.20
N LEU A 90 5.13 3.75 2.07
CA LEU A 90 4.00 3.77 1.12
C LEU A 90 4.45 3.82 -0.35
N ASP A 91 5.65 4.30 -0.63
CA ASP A 91 6.22 4.33 -1.98
C ASP A 91 6.89 3.01 -2.39
N THR A 92 7.32 2.18 -1.43
CA THR A 92 7.94 0.87 -1.75
C THR A 92 7.02 -0.08 -2.49
N THR A 93 5.70 0.06 -2.34
CA THR A 93 4.70 -0.68 -3.10
C THR A 93 4.56 -0.09 -4.51
N HIS A 94 5.54 -0.33 -5.39
CA HIS A 94 5.43 0.02 -6.81
C HIS A 94 4.37 -0.89 -7.43
N GLY A 95 3.27 -0.31 -7.91
CA GLY A 95 2.13 -1.06 -8.44
C GLY A 95 1.28 -1.71 -7.36
N ALA A 96 0.04 -2.02 -7.74
CA ALA A 96 -0.97 -2.64 -6.91
C ALA A 96 -0.73 -4.14 -6.79
N SER A 97 0.48 -4.56 -6.39
CA SER A 97 0.83 -5.98 -6.35
C SER A 97 -0.18 -6.74 -5.49
N PHE A 98 -1.00 -7.56 -6.15
CA PHE A 98 -2.00 -8.51 -5.68
C PHE A 98 -2.48 -8.36 -4.23
N GLY A 99 -3.77 -8.07 -4.03
CA GLY A 99 -4.44 -8.18 -2.73
C GLY A 99 -4.38 -6.95 -1.82
N VAL A 100 -3.95 -5.80 -2.36
CA VAL A 100 -3.72 -4.55 -1.63
C VAL A 100 -4.70 -3.48 -2.08
N ASN A 101 -5.31 -2.79 -1.11
CA ASN A 101 -6.18 -1.67 -1.38
C ASN A 101 -5.35 -0.43 -1.76
N CYS A 102 -5.08 -0.24 -3.04
CA CYS A 102 -4.31 0.92 -3.53
C CYS A 102 -4.98 2.25 -3.21
N LEU A 103 -6.31 2.26 -3.15
CA LEU A 103 -7.06 3.44 -2.76
C LEU A 103 -6.78 3.82 -1.31
N GLU A 104 -6.65 2.82 -0.41
CA GLU A 104 -6.26 3.06 0.99
C GLU A 104 -4.83 3.59 1.10
N ARG A 105 -3.89 2.97 0.39
CA ARG A 105 -2.48 3.43 0.34
C ARG A 105 -2.39 4.89 -0.11
N ASP A 106 -3.00 5.21 -1.24
CA ASP A 106 -2.92 6.53 -1.84
C ASP A 106 -3.62 7.58 -0.96
N SER A 107 -4.72 7.20 -0.31
CA SER A 107 -5.37 8.04 0.71
C SER A 107 -4.45 8.30 1.89
N LEU A 108 -3.73 7.28 2.37
CA LEU A 108 -2.81 7.42 3.50
C LEU A 108 -1.60 8.30 3.16
N LYS A 109 -1.12 8.27 1.91
CA LYS A 109 -0.10 9.21 1.42
C LYS A 109 -0.60 10.66 1.51
N ILE A 110 -1.82 10.94 1.05
CA ILE A 110 -2.42 12.28 1.16
C ILE A 110 -2.56 12.72 2.61
N VAL A 111 -3.09 11.86 3.49
CA VAL A 111 -3.18 12.16 4.93
C VAL A 111 -1.80 12.48 5.51
N THR A 112 -0.77 11.73 5.11
CA THR A 112 0.61 11.94 5.58
C THR A 112 1.16 13.28 5.10
N LEU A 113 0.95 13.63 3.82
CA LEU A 113 1.33 14.94 3.29
C LEU A 113 0.61 16.09 4.01
N ILE A 114 -0.69 15.95 4.29
CA ILE A 114 -1.48 16.95 5.02
C ILE A 114 -0.96 17.11 6.45
N LYS A 115 -0.64 16.00 7.15
CA LYS A 115 -0.07 16.06 8.50
C LYS A 115 1.33 16.70 8.53
N LYS A 116 2.13 16.46 7.49
CA LYS A 116 3.50 17.00 7.36
C LYS A 116 3.53 18.48 6.96
N HIS A 117 2.68 18.90 6.02
CA HIS A 117 2.80 20.19 5.34
C HIS A 117 1.60 21.12 5.55
N GLY A 118 0.49 20.62 6.10
CA GLY A 118 -0.78 21.33 6.22
C GLY A 118 -1.63 21.25 4.95
N LEU A 119 -2.96 21.20 5.12
CA LEU A 119 -3.93 21.01 4.04
C LEU A 119 -3.80 22.08 2.94
N GLN A 120 -3.68 23.36 3.31
CA GLN A 120 -3.60 24.46 2.34
C GLN A 120 -2.40 24.32 1.39
N LYS A 121 -1.23 23.94 1.92
CA LYS A 121 -0.01 23.78 1.12
C LYS A 121 -0.13 22.57 0.19
N VAL A 122 -0.69 21.47 0.69
CA VAL A 122 -0.95 20.28 -0.13
C VAL A 122 -1.92 20.59 -1.25
N ASN A 123 -3.06 21.22 -0.95
CA ASN A 123 -4.05 21.60 -1.96
C ASN A 123 -3.45 22.49 -3.05
N ALA A 124 -2.72 23.54 -2.65
CA ALA A 124 -2.07 24.43 -3.60
C ALA A 124 -1.06 23.70 -4.51
N ALA A 125 -0.31 22.73 -3.97
CA ALA A 125 0.60 21.92 -4.77
C ALA A 125 -0.16 21.05 -5.80
N PHE A 126 -1.26 20.41 -5.38
CA PHE A 126 -2.09 19.59 -6.27
C PHE A 126 -2.82 20.41 -7.34
N THR A 127 -3.28 21.63 -7.05
CA THR A 127 -3.94 22.49 -8.06
C THR A 127 -3.02 22.87 -9.21
N LYS A 128 -1.71 23.01 -8.96
CA LYS A 128 -0.71 23.35 -9.99
C LYS A 128 -0.14 22.11 -10.70
N ALA A 129 -0.39 20.93 -10.19
CA ALA A 129 0.29 19.73 -10.62
C ALA A 129 -0.22 19.23 -11.98
N VAL A 130 0.70 18.77 -12.82
CA VAL A 130 0.41 18.15 -14.11
C VAL A 130 0.56 16.65 -13.96
N VAL A 131 -0.45 15.90 -14.42
CA VAL A 131 -0.43 14.44 -14.40
C VAL A 131 0.50 13.92 -15.48
N GLN A 132 1.33 12.97 -15.10
CA GLN A 132 2.17 12.21 -16.02
C GLN A 132 1.86 10.73 -15.84
N MET A 133 1.88 10.00 -16.95
CA MET A 133 1.86 8.55 -16.91
C MET A 133 3.16 8.06 -16.27
N ASN A 134 3.08 7.04 -15.40
CA ASN A 134 4.30 6.44 -14.89
C ASN A 134 4.97 5.64 -16.03
N PRO A 135 6.19 6.00 -16.48
CA PRO A 135 6.85 5.30 -17.58
C PRO A 135 7.23 3.85 -17.23
N ASP A 136 7.28 3.51 -15.94
CA ASP A 136 7.78 2.22 -15.45
C ASP A 136 6.67 1.18 -15.19
N THR A 137 5.39 1.49 -15.45
CA THR A 137 4.34 0.49 -15.30
C THR A 137 4.22 -0.39 -16.55
N ALA A 138 4.46 -1.70 -16.36
CA ALA A 138 3.96 -2.72 -17.27
C ALA A 138 2.45 -2.51 -17.47
N GLN A 139 1.96 -2.72 -18.70
CA GLN A 139 0.63 -2.43 -19.27
C GLN A 139 -0.64 -2.78 -18.45
N PHE A 140 -0.52 -3.31 -17.24
CA PHE A 140 -1.60 -3.88 -16.44
C PHE A 140 -2.06 -3.02 -15.25
N ASP A 141 -1.26 -2.05 -14.79
CA ASP A 141 -1.62 -1.16 -13.67
C ASP A 141 -1.53 0.31 -14.10
N ALA A 142 -2.67 1.00 -14.22
CA ALA A 142 -2.68 2.42 -14.58
C ALA A 142 -2.24 3.28 -13.37
N THR A 143 -0.92 3.40 -13.22
CA THR A 143 -0.30 4.28 -12.24
C THR A 143 0.05 5.60 -12.88
N TYR A 144 -0.35 6.68 -12.22
CA TYR A 144 -0.09 8.05 -12.63
C TYR A 144 0.73 8.73 -11.55
N CYS A 145 1.59 9.66 -11.94
CA CYS A 145 2.42 10.42 -11.04
C CYS A 145 2.19 11.92 -11.24
N VAL A 146 2.27 12.66 -10.14
CA VAL A 146 2.27 14.12 -10.14
C VAL A 146 3.47 14.64 -9.35
N SER A 147 4.22 15.54 -9.96
CA SER A 147 5.35 16.21 -9.28
C SER A 147 4.82 17.37 -8.43
N LEU A 148 4.94 17.25 -7.11
CA LEU A 148 4.54 18.28 -6.14
C LEU A 148 5.78 19.07 -5.73
N ASN A 149 6.30 19.88 -6.65
CA ASN A 149 7.59 20.59 -6.48
C ASN A 149 7.66 21.41 -5.19
N ASP A 150 6.59 22.11 -4.83
CA ASP A 150 6.49 22.93 -3.59
C ASP A 150 6.59 22.09 -2.30
N LEU A 151 6.41 20.77 -2.40
CA LEU A 151 6.54 19.79 -1.31
C LEU A 151 7.81 18.93 -1.42
N GLY A 152 8.54 19.01 -2.54
CA GLY A 152 9.68 18.14 -2.82
C GLY A 152 9.31 16.65 -2.88
N TYR A 153 8.13 16.33 -3.42
CA TYR A 153 7.58 14.97 -3.43
C TYR A 153 6.91 14.64 -4.77
N THR A 154 7.09 13.41 -5.25
CA THR A 154 6.36 12.88 -6.41
C THR A 154 5.28 11.94 -5.91
N PHE A 155 4.02 12.33 -6.08
CA PHE A 155 2.89 11.52 -5.66
C PHE A 155 2.47 10.62 -6.81
N CYS A 156 2.76 9.32 -6.69
CA CYS A 156 2.27 8.29 -7.60
C CYS A 156 1.09 7.54 -7.00
N PHE A 157 0.03 7.37 -7.80
CA PHE A 157 -1.24 6.79 -7.41
C PHE A 157 -1.83 5.89 -8.49
N TYR A 158 -2.67 4.97 -8.06
CA TYR A 158 -3.46 4.11 -8.93
C TYR A 158 -4.77 4.79 -9.33
N ALA A 159 -5.13 4.70 -10.61
CA ALA A 159 -6.48 5.00 -11.06
C ALA A 159 -7.06 3.80 -11.84
N PRO A 160 -8.35 3.46 -11.66
CA PRO A 160 -8.96 2.31 -12.34
C PRO A 160 -9.29 2.57 -13.82
N ILE A 161 -8.62 3.55 -14.44
CA ILE A 161 -8.84 3.97 -15.83
C ILE A 161 -7.46 4.02 -16.50
N VAL A 162 -7.33 3.34 -17.64
CA VAL A 162 -6.16 3.44 -18.51
C VAL A 162 -6.46 4.53 -19.54
N LEU A 163 -5.66 5.59 -19.53
CA LEU A 163 -5.70 6.65 -20.53
C LEU A 163 -4.52 6.48 -21.48
N THR A 164 -4.73 6.80 -22.75
CA THR A 164 -3.65 6.98 -23.72
C THR A 164 -2.87 8.27 -23.41
N GLU A 165 -1.64 8.40 -23.95
CA GLU A 165 -0.86 9.63 -23.83
C GLU A 165 -1.60 10.86 -24.36
N GLU A 166 -2.40 10.69 -25.42
CA GLU A 166 -3.16 11.79 -26.00
C GLU A 166 -4.36 12.19 -25.11
N GLU A 167 -5.05 11.21 -24.52
CA GLU A 167 -6.13 11.48 -23.57
C GLU A 167 -5.62 12.20 -22.31
N LEU A 168 -4.41 11.85 -21.82
CA LEU A 168 -3.77 12.52 -20.69
C LEU A 168 -3.55 14.01 -20.92
N LYS A 169 -3.28 14.45 -22.16
CA LYS A 169 -3.10 15.88 -22.48
C LYS A 169 -4.38 16.69 -22.28
N SER A 170 -5.54 16.05 -22.37
CA SER A 170 -6.86 16.69 -22.23
C SER A 170 -7.54 16.43 -20.88
N TYR A 171 -7.02 15.49 -20.08
CA TYR A 171 -7.55 15.16 -18.76
C TYR A 171 -6.97 16.06 -17.66
N THR A 172 -7.84 16.68 -16.87
CA THR A 172 -7.40 17.38 -15.66
C THR A 172 -7.08 16.40 -14.54
N LEU A 173 -6.11 16.73 -13.67
CA LEU A 173 -5.87 15.97 -12.44
C LEU A 173 -7.14 15.84 -11.60
N ALA A 174 -7.96 16.89 -11.53
CA ALA A 174 -9.24 16.87 -10.85
C ALA A 174 -10.20 15.82 -11.46
N ALA A 175 -10.26 15.68 -12.78
CA ALA A 175 -11.09 14.69 -13.44
C ALA A 175 -10.61 13.26 -13.20
N LEU A 176 -9.28 13.04 -13.23
CA LEU A 176 -8.67 11.75 -12.96
C LEU A 176 -8.83 11.35 -11.48
N ALA A 177 -8.54 12.28 -10.57
CA ALA A 177 -8.53 12.04 -9.14
C ALA A 177 -9.95 11.97 -8.54
N LYS A 178 -10.98 12.60 -9.13
CA LYS A 178 -12.39 12.39 -8.74
C LYS A 178 -12.83 10.92 -8.76
N LYS A 179 -12.12 10.07 -9.50
CA LYS A 179 -12.35 8.62 -9.55
C LYS A 179 -11.57 7.85 -8.48
N CYS A 180 -10.69 8.52 -7.75
CA CYS A 180 -9.86 7.96 -6.69
C CYS A 180 -10.37 8.42 -5.31
N SER A 181 -10.38 7.51 -4.33
CA SER A 181 -10.88 7.82 -2.97
C SER A 181 -10.11 8.94 -2.27
N PHE A 182 -8.82 9.10 -2.58
CA PHE A 182 -7.97 10.09 -1.92
C PHE A 182 -8.34 11.55 -2.26
N TYR A 183 -9.02 11.80 -3.39
CA TYR A 183 -9.28 13.16 -3.86
C TYR A 183 -10.26 13.92 -2.98
N GLN A 184 -11.20 13.21 -2.36
CA GLN A 184 -12.14 13.77 -1.38
C GLN A 184 -11.44 14.30 -0.12
N LEU A 185 -10.16 13.95 0.09
CA LEU A 185 -9.37 14.46 1.21
C LEU A 185 -8.70 15.81 0.91
N LEU A 186 -8.67 16.21 -0.36
CA LEU A 186 -8.07 17.47 -0.81
C LEU A 186 -9.09 18.60 -0.91
N PHE A 187 -10.37 18.30 -1.20
CA PHE A 187 -11.39 19.31 -1.49
C PHE A 187 -12.74 18.99 -0.85
#